data_AF-A0A388TLK9-F1
#
_entry.id   AF-A0A388TLK9-F1
#
_cell.length_a   1.000
_cell.length_b   1.000
_cell.length_c   1.000
_cell.angle_alpha   90.00
_cell.angle_beta   90.00
_cell.angle_gamma   90.00
#
_symmetry.space_group_name_H-M   'P 1'
#
loop_
_entity.id
_entity.type
_entity.pdbx_description
1 polymer ?
#
loop_
_entity_poly.entity_id
_entity_poly.type
_entity_poly.pdbx_seq_one_letter_code
_entity_poly.pdbx_strand_id
1 'polypeptide(L)' 'MPKPAVLLLEDGTLFNGFAFGYAGEATGESCFNTSLSGYQEIITDPSYAGQIVAMTAPMIGNYGANNADTESAAPALRG' A
#
# COMPACT_ATOMS: atom_id res chain seq x y z
N MET A 1 -13.32 16.38 -5.42
CA MET A 1 -13.34 15.18 -6.28
C MET A 1 -12.12 14.35 -5.96
N PRO A 2 -12.18 13.01 -5.97
CA PRO A 2 -11.01 12.17 -5.75
C PRO A 2 -9.94 12.45 -6.82
N LYS A 3 -8.66 12.48 -6.39
CA LYS A 3 -7.54 12.78 -7.29
C LYS A 3 -7.20 11.52 -8.10
N PRO A 4 -7.18 11.57 -9.45
CA PRO A 4 -6.79 10.42 -10.26
C PRO A 4 -5.35 9.98 -9.98
N ALA A 5 -5.10 8.67 -10.06
CA ALA A 5 -3.78 8.05 -9.96
C ALA A 5 -3.72 6.80 -10.86
N VAL A 6 -2.49 6.36 -11.15
CA VAL A 6 -2.22 5.19 -12.01
C VAL A 6 -1.15 4.31 -11.37
N LEU A 7 -1.32 2.99 -11.47
CA LEU A 7 -0.27 1.99 -11.29
C LEU A 7 0.09 1.43 -12.67
N LEU A 8 1.36 1.56 -13.06
CA LEU A 8 1.91 1.04 -14.32
C LEU A 8 2.92 -0.06 -14.00
N LEU A 9 2.75 -1.22 -14.62
CA LEU A 9 3.67 -2.35 -14.51
C LEU A 9 4.66 -2.36 -15.67
N GLU A 10 5.79 -3.06 -15.49
CA GLU A 10 6.86 -3.13 -16.49
C GLU A 10 6.43 -3.74 -17.83
N ASP A 11 5.41 -4.59 -17.83
CA ASP A 11 4.84 -5.23 -19.01
C ASP A 11 3.88 -4.31 -19.80
N GLY A 12 3.68 -3.07 -19.32
CA GLY A 12 2.77 -2.08 -19.88
C GLY A 12 1.34 -2.17 -19.36
N THR A 13 1.05 -3.08 -18.43
CA THR A 13 -0.27 -3.17 -17.78
C THR A 13 -0.53 -1.91 -16.94
N LEU A 14 -1.71 -1.31 -17.13
CA LEU A 14 -2.07 -0.04 -16.50
C LEU A 14 -3.37 -0.19 -15.69
N PHE A 15 -3.31 0.18 -14.41
CA PHE A 15 -4.47 0.24 -13.53
C PHE A 15 -4.79 1.69 -13.18
N ASN A 16 -6.01 2.13 -13.49
CA ASN A 16 -6.52 3.44 -13.13
C ASN A 16 -7.17 3.38 -11.74
N GLY A 17 -6.93 4.42 -10.93
CA GLY A 17 -7.50 4.51 -9.60
C GLY A 17 -7.56 5.94 -9.07
N PHE A 18 -7.77 6.05 -7.76
CA PHE A 18 -7.85 7.32 -7.06
C PHE A 18 -6.83 7.35 -5.92
N ALA A 19 -6.07 8.43 -5.81
CA ALA A 19 -5.13 8.64 -4.71
C ALA A 19 -5.87 8.99 -3.41
N PHE A 20 -5.42 8.38 -2.31
CA PHE A 20 -5.85 8.70 -0.95
C PHE A 20 -4.68 9.00 0.00
N GLY A 21 -3.45 8.60 -0.34
CA GLY A 21 -2.24 8.81 0.44
C GLY A 21 -1.45 10.07 0.02
N TYR A 22 -0.12 10.01 0.20
CA TYR A 22 0.79 11.09 -0.17
C TYR A 22 0.75 11.39 -1.67
N ALA A 23 0.84 12.67 -2.04
CA ALA A 23 0.88 13.10 -3.43
C ALA A 23 2.31 13.04 -3.99
N GLY A 24 2.57 12.08 -4.85
CA GLY A 24 3.86 11.94 -5.53
C GLY A 24 3.89 10.71 -6.42
N GLU A 25 5.10 10.29 -6.76
CA GLU A 25 5.38 9.09 -7.54
C GLU A 25 6.26 8.15 -6.71
N ALA A 26 6.05 6.85 -6.86
CA ALA A 26 6.84 5.82 -6.23
C ALA A 26 7.09 4.69 -7.24
N THR A 27 8.26 4.07 -7.12
CA THR A 27 8.65 2.90 -7.91
C THR A 27 9.12 1.82 -6.96
N GLY A 28 8.78 0.56 -7.25
CA GLY A 28 9.13 -0.56 -6.41
C GLY A 28 8.72 -1.89 -7.05
N GLU A 29 9.10 -2.98 -6.39
CA GLU A 29 8.61 -4.31 -6.74
C GLU A 29 7.12 -4.41 -6.39
N SER A 30 6.27 -4.78 -7.35
CA SER A 30 4.86 -5.03 -7.09
C SER A 30 4.68 -6.44 -6.51
N CYS A 31 4.07 -6.53 -5.33
CA CYS A 31 3.70 -7.80 -4.71
C CYS A 31 2.23 -7.77 -4.24
N PHE A 32 1.72 -8.90 -3.74
CA PHE A 32 0.38 -8.96 -3.15
C PHE A 32 0.39 -9.70 -1.81
N ASN A 33 -0.50 -9.29 -0.91
CA ASN A 33 -0.68 -9.92 0.40
C ASN A 33 -2.13 -10.42 0.56
N THR A 34 -2.28 -11.65 1.03
CA THR A 34 -3.58 -12.36 1.14
C THR A 34 -4.28 -12.20 2.48
N SER A 35 -3.68 -11.45 3.41
CA SER A 35 -4.28 -11.16 4.71
C SER A 35 -5.57 -10.37 4.56
N LEU A 36 -6.58 -10.77 5.34
CA LEU A 36 -7.89 -10.13 5.36
C LEU A 36 -8.00 -8.97 6.36
N SER A 37 -7.00 -8.85 7.24
CA SER A 37 -6.87 -7.87 8.32
C SER A 37 -5.38 -7.61 8.58
N GLY A 38 -5.06 -6.67 9.46
CA GLY A 38 -3.68 -6.36 9.83
C GLY A 38 -2.96 -5.47 8.82
N TYR A 39 -3.70 -4.57 8.14
CA TYR A 39 -3.08 -3.74 7.09
C TYR A 39 -2.02 -2.78 7.65
N GLN A 40 -2.12 -2.37 8.91
CA GLN A 40 -1.16 -1.42 9.48
C GLN A 40 0.17 -2.10 9.79
N GLU A 41 0.12 -3.31 10.34
CA GLU A 41 1.26 -4.16 10.58
C GLU A 41 1.98 -4.44 9.26
N ILE A 42 1.25 -4.77 8.20
CA ILE A 42 1.83 -4.96 6.85
C ILE A 42 2.48 -3.67 6.31
N ILE A 43 1.83 -2.51 6.46
CA ILE A 43 2.37 -1.21 6.02
C ILE A 43 3.70 -0.89 6.72
N THR A 44 3.84 -1.30 7.98
CA THR A 44 4.97 -0.96 8.85
C THR A 44 6.00 -2.09 8.97
N ASP A 45 5.76 -3.26 8.41
CA ASP A 45 6.68 -4.40 8.41
C ASP A 45 7.91 -4.11 7.52
N PRO A 46 9.14 -4.10 8.07
CA PRO A 46 10.37 -3.83 7.34
C PRO A 46 10.62 -4.75 6.13
N SER A 47 9.99 -5.93 6.06
CA SER A 47 10.14 -6.86 4.94
C SER A 47 9.57 -6.32 3.62
N TYR A 48 8.63 -5.36 3.66
CA TYR A 48 8.08 -4.71 2.47
C TYR A 48 8.89 -3.49 1.99
N ALA A 49 10.07 -3.26 2.56
CA ALA A 49 10.92 -2.15 2.15
C ALA A 49 11.24 -2.20 0.63
N GLY A 50 10.85 -1.15 -0.09
CA GLY A 50 11.05 -1.09 -1.55
C GLY A 50 9.91 -1.68 -2.39
N GLN A 51 8.87 -2.22 -1.76
CA GLN A 51 7.76 -2.89 -2.44
C GLN A 51 6.51 -2.02 -2.50
N ILE A 52 5.69 -2.25 -3.53
CA ILE A 52 4.34 -1.72 -3.69
C ILE A 52 3.37 -2.88 -3.43
N VAL A 53 2.53 -2.79 -2.40
CA VAL A 53 1.77 -3.94 -1.88
C VAL A 53 0.30 -3.85 -2.27
N ALA A 54 -0.15 -4.79 -3.11
CA ALA A 54 -1.55 -4.97 -3.40
C ALA A 54 -2.23 -5.85 -2.34
N MET A 55 -3.12 -5.27 -1.54
CA MET A 55 -3.94 -6.03 -0.60
C MET A 55 -5.06 -6.75 -1.35
N THR A 56 -5.26 -8.05 -1.11
CA THR A 56 -6.40 -8.76 -1.71
C THR A 56 -7.73 -8.49 -1.00
N ALA A 57 -7.68 -8.01 0.25
CA ALA A 57 -8.87 -7.59 0.98
C ALA A 57 -9.49 -6.33 0.34
N PRO A 58 -10.79 -6.33 0.01
CA PRO A 58 -11.41 -5.22 -0.72
C PRO A 58 -11.66 -3.99 0.15
N MET A 59 -11.68 -4.14 1.48
CA MET A 59 -11.95 -3.07 2.43
C MET A 59 -10.73 -2.86 3.32
N ILE A 60 -9.90 -1.88 2.97
CA ILE A 60 -8.74 -1.45 3.75
C ILE A 60 -9.05 -0.12 4.44
N GLY A 61 -8.59 0.04 5.68
CA GLY A 61 -8.81 1.26 6.48
C GLY A 61 -10.09 1.25 7.33
N ASN A 62 -10.79 0.12 7.44
CA ASN A 62 -12.06 0.01 8.16
C ASN A 62 -11.95 0.20 9.68
N TYR A 63 -10.76 0.10 10.27
CA TYR A 63 -10.52 0.32 11.70
C TYR A 63 -9.48 1.42 11.99
N GLY A 64 -9.14 2.26 11.01
CA GLY A 64 -8.19 3.37 11.19
C GLY A 64 -6.75 2.94 11.45
N ALA A 65 -6.00 3.69 12.24
CA ALA A 65 -4.63 3.36 12.62
C ALA A 65 -4.38 3.67 14.10
N ASN A 66 -3.54 2.89 14.76
CA ASN A 66 -3.17 3.08 16.17
C ASN A 66 -1.73 2.65 16.47
N ASN A 67 -1.15 3.10 17.57
CA ASN A 67 0.27 2.85 17.86
C ASN A 67 0.61 1.39 18.24
N ALA A 68 -0.38 0.56 18.62
CA ALA A 68 -0.13 -0.82 19.03
C ALA A 68 0.13 -1.75 17.84
N ASP A 69 -0.43 -1.44 16.67
CA ASP A 69 -0.36 -2.26 15.46
C ASP A 69 0.77 -1.82 14.51
N THR A 70 1.88 -1.33 15.09
CA THR A 70 3.01 -0.76 14.35
C THR A 70 4.26 -1.62 14.55
N GLU A 71 4.78 -2.20 13.45
CA GLU A 71 5.96 -3.09 13.47
C GLU A 71 7.29 -2.33 13.29
N SER A 72 7.25 -1.06 12.88
CA SER A 72 8.43 -0.20 12.80
C SER A 72 8.09 1.29 12.91
N ALA A 73 9.10 2.13 13.13
CA ALA A 73 8.90 3.57 13.43
C ALA A 73 8.23 4.39 12.30
N ALA A 74 8.14 3.85 11.09
CA ALA A 74 7.53 4.50 9.94
C ALA A 74 6.95 3.45 8.97
N PRO A 75 6.04 3.83 8.05
CA PRO A 75 5.69 2.96 6.93
C PRO A 75 6.94 2.48 6.18
N ALA A 76 7.04 1.17 5.97
CA ALA A 76 8.17 0.52 5.32
C ALA A 76 7.97 0.37 3.82
N LEU A 77 6.73 0.08 3.39
CA LEU A 77 6.39 -0.05 1.97
C LEU A 77 6.53 1.28 1.20
N ARG A 78 6.65 1.16 -0.12
CA ARG A 78 6.75 2.31 -1.04
C ARG A 78 5.40 2.80 -1.55
N GLY A 79 4.40 1.91 -1.64
CA GLY A 79 3.07 2.21 -2.15
C GLY A 79 2.08 1.08 -1.98
#